data_AF-A0A2V2UCW7-F1
#
_entry.id   AF-A0A2V2UCW7-F1
#
_cell.length_a   1.000
_cell.length_b   1.000
_cell.length_c   1.000
_cell.angle_alpha   90.00
_cell.angle_beta   90.00
_cell.angle_gamma   90.00
#
_symmetry.space_group_name_H-M   'P 1'
#
loop_
_entity.id
_entity.type
_entity.pdbx_description
1 polymer ?
#
loop_
_entity_poly.entity_id
_entity_poly.type
_entity_poly.pdbx_seq_one_letter_code
_entity_poly.pdbx_strand_id
1 'polypeptide(L)'
;MPAIDARVKKQVIDQWLSGDNRDRIAANNGIGAGTVSNIINEWKKGVEESEYDSIRELTVSLKKQGIGLNDLACSVRLNNYIKNIGTNEDQLESFIANLANSPEPEKLIEVANHVA
;
A
#
# COMPACT_ATOMS: atom_id res chain seq x y z
N MET A 1 8.57 -5.23 35.81
CA MET A 1 7.61 -4.63 34.86
C MET A 1 6.62 -5.72 34.49
N PRO A 2 5.29 -5.53 34.59
CA PRO A 2 4.34 -6.58 34.24
C PRO A 2 4.51 -6.97 32.77
N ALA A 3 4.33 -8.26 32.47
CA ALA A 3 4.39 -8.76 31.12
C ALA A 3 3.27 -8.13 30.30
N ILE A 4 3.63 -7.50 29.17
CA ILE A 4 2.64 -6.93 28.25
C ILE A 4 1.84 -8.05 27.62
N ASP A 5 0.53 -7.89 27.59
CA ASP A 5 -0.41 -8.83 26.98
C ASP A 5 -0.03 -9.14 25.53
N ALA A 6 -0.02 -10.44 25.16
CA ALA A 6 0.29 -10.90 23.82
C ALA A 6 -0.65 -10.29 22.75
N ARG A 7 -1.90 -10.00 23.11
CA ARG A 7 -2.86 -9.30 22.25
C ARG A 7 -2.38 -7.90 21.91
N VAL A 8 -1.86 -7.16 22.88
CA VAL A 8 -1.31 -5.81 22.66
C VAL A 8 -0.09 -5.88 21.77
N LYS A 9 0.80 -6.87 21.98
CA LYS A 9 1.96 -7.07 21.10
C LYS A 9 1.53 -7.28 19.65
N LYS A 10 0.54 -8.16 19.40
CA LYS A 10 0.00 -8.40 18.07
C LYS A 10 -0.60 -7.12 17.45
N GLN A 11 -1.43 -6.39 18.19
CA GLN A 11 -2.06 -5.14 17.72
C GLN A 11 -1.02 -4.08 17.33
N VAL A 12 0.06 -3.96 18.10
CA VAL A 12 1.17 -3.06 17.79
C VAL A 12 1.81 -3.40 16.44
N ILE A 13 2.08 -4.69 16.17
CA ILE A 13 2.67 -5.12 14.90
C ILE A 13 1.70 -4.91 13.74
N ASP A 14 0.42 -5.28 13.89
CA ASP A 14 -0.60 -5.10 12.86
C ASP A 14 -0.74 -3.62 12.47
N GLN A 15 -0.78 -2.70 13.45
CA GLN A 15 -0.86 -1.27 13.21
C GLN A 15 0.42 -0.70 12.58
N TRP A 16 1.58 -1.16 13.03
CA TRP A 16 2.85 -0.77 12.45
C TRP A 16 2.93 -1.17 10.97
N LEU A 17 2.61 -2.42 10.64
CA LEU A 17 2.52 -2.90 9.26
C LEU A 17 1.45 -2.15 8.44
N SER A 18 0.41 -1.61 9.08
CA SER A 18 -0.68 -0.86 8.43
C SER A 18 -0.42 0.65 8.24
N GLY A 19 0.82 1.11 8.39
CA GLY A 19 1.15 2.53 8.15
C GLY A 19 1.19 3.41 9.41
N ASP A 20 0.82 2.93 10.60
CA ASP A 20 0.59 3.80 11.76
C ASP A 20 1.89 4.33 12.38
N ASN A 21 1.92 5.62 12.72
CA ASN A 21 3.06 6.18 13.45
C ASN A 21 3.05 5.71 14.92
N ARG A 22 4.24 5.71 15.52
CA ARG A 22 4.48 5.19 16.87
C ARG A 22 3.57 5.81 17.93
N ASP A 23 3.34 7.13 17.85
CA ASP A 23 2.60 7.86 18.87
C ASP A 23 1.09 7.55 18.79
N ARG A 24 0.58 7.36 17.57
CA ARG A 24 -0.78 6.88 17.32
C ARG A 24 -0.97 5.44 17.82
N ILE A 25 0.00 4.55 17.57
CA ILE A 25 -0.02 3.18 18.08
C ILE A 25 -0.02 3.18 19.62
N ALA A 26 0.82 4.00 20.23
CA ALA A 26 0.90 4.16 21.68
C ALA A 26 -0.46 4.59 22.27
N ALA A 27 -1.08 5.62 21.69
CA ALA A 27 -2.41 6.09 22.08
C ALA A 27 -3.50 5.01 21.91
N ASN A 28 -3.51 4.32 20.77
CA ASN A 28 -4.52 3.28 20.46
C ASN A 28 -4.49 2.09 21.42
N ASN A 29 -3.33 1.80 22.02
CA ASN A 29 -3.15 0.63 22.89
C ASN A 29 -2.95 1.01 24.36
N GLY A 30 -2.98 2.31 24.71
CA GLY A 30 -2.76 2.78 26.09
C GLY A 30 -1.36 2.46 26.65
N ILE A 31 -0.34 2.44 25.79
CA ILE A 31 1.05 2.12 26.17
C ILE A 31 2.00 3.29 25.87
N GLY A 32 3.21 3.23 26.41
CA GLY A 32 4.25 4.23 26.10
C GLY A 32 4.83 4.05 24.69
N ALA A 33 5.23 5.16 24.06
CA ALA A 33 5.90 5.13 22.76
C ALA A 33 7.19 4.28 22.74
N GLY A 34 7.97 4.31 23.84
CA GLY A 34 9.15 3.44 24.00
C GLY A 34 8.79 1.95 24.04
N THR A 35 7.62 1.62 24.61
CA THR A 35 7.09 0.26 24.64
C THR A 35 6.74 -0.24 23.23
N VAL A 36 6.13 0.62 22.41
CA VAL A 36 5.87 0.33 20.98
C VAL A 36 7.16 -0.02 20.26
N SER A 37 8.19 0.82 20.40
CA SER A 37 9.51 0.58 19.78
C SER A 37 10.14 -0.74 20.23
N ASN A 38 10.06 -1.06 21.52
CA ASN A 38 10.58 -2.32 22.03
C ASN A 38 9.86 -3.54 21.44
N ILE A 39 8.52 -3.51 21.36
CA ILE A 39 7.72 -4.60 20.77
C ILE A 39 8.11 -4.82 19.30
N ILE A 40 8.23 -3.74 18.52
CA ILE A 40 8.61 -3.84 17.10
C ILE A 40 10.02 -4.42 16.96
N ASN A 41 10.98 -3.95 17.77
CA ASN A 41 12.36 -4.42 17.73
C ASN A 41 12.48 -5.90 18.16
N GLU A 42 11.72 -6.32 19.18
CA GLU A 42 11.64 -7.73 19.57
C GLU A 42 11.09 -8.58 18.42
N TRP A 43 10.00 -8.13 17.79
CA TRP A 43 9.38 -8.84 16.68
C TRP A 43 10.34 -8.96 15.48
N LYS A 44 11.02 -7.87 15.09
CA LYS A 44 11.99 -7.86 13.99
C LYS A 44 13.13 -8.87 14.17
N LYS A 45 13.60 -9.06 15.41
CA LYS A 45 14.64 -10.05 15.72
C LYS A 45 14.17 -11.50 15.55
N GLY A 46 12.87 -11.74 15.66
CA GLY A 46 12.26 -13.07 15.52
C GLY A 46 11.91 -13.45 14.09
N VAL A 47 12.09 -12.55 13.12
CA VAL A 47 11.81 -12.79 11.70
C VAL A 47 13.13 -12.70 10.93
N GLU A 48 13.74 -13.84 10.63
CA GLU A 48 14.91 -13.92 9.74
C GLU A 48 14.54 -13.49 8.32
N GLU A 49 15.47 -12.82 7.63
CA GLU A 49 15.39 -12.40 6.22
C GLU A 49 13.99 -11.96 5.75
N SER A 50 13.57 -10.74 6.12
CA SER A 50 12.26 -10.24 5.71
C SER A 50 12.26 -8.78 5.27
N GLU A 51 11.40 -8.50 4.30
CA GLU A 51 11.21 -7.18 3.67
C GLU A 51 10.27 -6.27 4.49
N TYR A 52 10.13 -6.48 5.80
CA TYR A 52 9.15 -5.75 6.60
C TYR A 52 9.34 -4.24 6.54
N ASP A 53 10.57 -3.75 6.39
CA ASP A 53 10.85 -2.32 6.29
C ASP A 53 10.43 -1.78 4.91
N SER A 54 10.61 -2.56 3.84
CA SER A 54 10.08 -2.23 2.51
C SER A 54 8.56 -2.24 2.47
N ILE A 55 7.91 -3.24 3.08
CA ILE A 55 6.45 -3.32 3.22
C ILE A 55 5.93 -2.13 4.05
N ARG A 56 6.66 -1.77 5.11
CA ARG A 56 6.36 -0.61 5.95
C ARG A 56 6.44 0.69 5.16
N GLU A 57 7.50 0.90 4.39
CA GLU A 57 7.65 2.09 3.56
C GLU A 57 6.56 2.21 2.50
N LEU A 58 6.22 1.10 1.85
CA LEU A 58 5.11 1.03 0.90
C LEU A 58 3.78 1.43 1.56
N THR A 59 3.43 0.80 2.67
CA THR A 59 2.15 1.06 3.37
C THR A 59 2.06 2.48 3.92
N VAL A 60 3.16 3.07 4.41
CA VAL A 60 3.19 4.50 4.80
C VAL A 60 2.94 5.39 3.60
N SER A 61 3.58 5.10 2.46
CA SER A 61 3.46 5.90 1.24
C SER A 61 2.04 5.87 0.69
N LEU A 62 1.43 4.69 0.63
CA LEU A 62 0.03 4.50 0.23
C LEU A 62 -0.93 5.28 1.13
N LYS A 63 -0.73 5.19 2.46
CA LYS A 63 -1.56 5.89 3.43
C LYS A 63 -1.49 7.41 3.30
N LYS A 64 -0.30 7.96 3.01
CA LYS A 64 -0.13 9.41 2.74
C LYS A 64 -0.90 9.88 1.51
N GLN A 65 -1.12 8.98 0.55
CA GLN A 65 -1.88 9.25 -0.67
C GLN A 65 -3.38 8.90 -0.54
N GLY A 66 -3.82 8.45 0.64
CA GLY A 66 -5.20 7.99 0.85
C GLY A 66 -5.54 6.67 0.17
N ILE A 67 -4.53 5.92 -0.27
CA ILE A 67 -4.69 4.65 -1.00
C ILE A 67 -4.77 3.49 -0.01
N GLY A 68 -5.83 2.71 -0.09
CA GLY A 68 -6.02 1.47 0.66
C GLY A 68 -5.51 0.23 -0.06
N LEU A 69 -5.41 -0.89 0.65
CA LEU A 69 -4.99 -2.18 0.05
C LEU A 69 -5.93 -2.67 -1.06
N ASN A 70 -7.22 -2.30 -1.01
CA ASN A 70 -8.17 -2.65 -2.07
C ASN A 70 -7.88 -1.92 -3.39
N ASP A 71 -7.32 -0.70 -3.31
CA ASP A 71 -6.97 0.10 -4.48
C ASP A 71 -5.78 -0.53 -5.22
N LEU A 72 -4.83 -1.11 -4.48
CA LEU A 72 -3.71 -1.89 -5.01
C LEU A 72 -4.15 -3.09 -5.87
N ALA A 73 -5.21 -3.79 -5.46
CA ALA A 73 -5.73 -4.93 -6.24
C ALA A 73 -6.22 -4.49 -7.62
N CYS A 74 -6.75 -3.26 -7.74
CA CYS A 74 -7.08 -2.68 -9.03
C CYS A 74 -5.82 -2.40 -9.86
N SER A 75 -4.80 -1.78 -9.26
CA SER A 75 -3.53 -1.47 -9.92
C SER A 75 -2.80 -2.73 -10.44
N VAL A 76 -2.84 -3.83 -9.70
CA VAL A 76 -2.26 -5.12 -10.15
C VAL A 76 -2.98 -5.66 -11.38
N ARG A 77 -4.32 -5.60 -11.40
CA ARG A 77 -5.11 -6.01 -12.58
C ARG A 77 -4.80 -5.13 -13.78
N LEU A 78 -4.71 -3.81 -13.59
CA LEU A 78 -4.34 -2.85 -14.63
C LEU A 78 -2.96 -3.19 -15.22
N ASN A 79 -1.95 -3.42 -14.38
CA ASN A 79 -0.60 -3.78 -14.81
C ASN A 79 -0.57 -5.08 -15.64
N ASN A 80 -1.40 -6.06 -15.29
CA ASN A 80 -1.52 -7.28 -16.10
C ASN A 80 -2.10 -6.99 -17.49
N TYR A 81 -3.11 -6.11 -17.61
CA TYR A 81 -3.62 -5.70 -18.91
C TYR A 81 -2.55 -4.97 -19.75
N ILE A 82 -1.79 -4.06 -19.14
CA ILE A 82 -0.68 -3.34 -19.78
C ILE A 82 0.34 -4.31 -20.37
N LYS A 83 0.77 -5.30 -19.57
CA LYS A 83 1.71 -6.32 -20.03
C LYS A 83 1.14 -7.18 -21.15
N ASN A 84 -0.14 -7.55 -21.07
CA ASN A 84 -0.78 -8.43 -22.04
C ASN A 84 -0.96 -7.77 -23.42
N ILE A 85 -1.19 -6.47 -23.47
CA ILE A 85 -1.29 -5.73 -24.75
C ILE A 85 0.09 -5.35 -25.32
N GLY A 86 1.19 -5.77 -24.67
CA GLY A 86 2.56 -5.55 -25.15
C GLY A 86 3.05 -4.11 -25.02
N THR A 87 2.48 -3.33 -24.09
CA THR A 87 2.89 -1.94 -23.82
C THR A 87 3.51 -1.80 -22.42
N ASN A 88 3.88 -0.58 -22.03
CA ASN A 88 4.41 -0.25 -20.70
C ASN A 88 3.65 0.93 -20.09
N GLU A 89 3.92 1.24 -18.81
CA GLU A 89 3.25 2.32 -18.07
C GLU A 89 3.40 3.68 -18.75
N ASP A 90 4.61 4.07 -19.18
CA ASP A 90 4.87 5.37 -19.83
C ASP A 90 4.06 5.55 -21.13
N GLN A 91 3.98 4.49 -21.94
CA GLN A 91 3.23 4.47 -23.18
C GLN A 91 1.72 4.56 -22.92
N LEU A 92 1.22 3.82 -21.94
CA LEU A 92 -0.19 3.89 -21.55
C LEU A 92 -0.54 5.28 -20.99
N GLU A 93 0.31 5.85 -20.14
CA GLU A 93 0.10 7.18 -19.57
C GLU A 93 0.05 8.24 -20.67
N SER A 94 0.98 8.17 -21.63
CA SER A 94 0.97 9.05 -22.81
C SER A 94 -0.30 8.89 -23.64
N PHE A 95 -0.79 7.66 -23.82
CA PHE A 95 -2.05 7.40 -24.52
C PHE A 95 -3.25 8.02 -23.80
N ILE A 96 -3.36 7.83 -22.47
CA ILE A 96 -4.43 8.41 -21.65
C ILE A 96 -4.37 9.94 -21.70
N ALA A 97 -3.18 10.54 -21.59
CA ALA A 97 -2.99 11.98 -21.68
C ALA A 97 -3.41 12.54 -23.05
N ASN A 98 -3.08 11.83 -24.14
CA ASN A 98 -3.50 12.21 -25.48
C ASN A 98 -5.02 12.09 -25.66
N LEU A 99 -5.63 11.04 -25.12
CA LEU A 99 -7.08 10.88 -25.12
C LEU A 99 -7.76 12.04 -24.38
N ALA A 100 -7.26 12.44 -23.21
CA ALA A 100 -7.83 13.53 -22.43
C ALA A 100 -7.81 14.89 -23.17
N ASN A 101 -6.93 15.05 -24.16
CA ASN A 101 -6.86 16.22 -25.03
C ASN A 101 -7.69 16.08 -26.33
N SER A 102 -8.30 14.92 -26.57
CA SER A 102 -9.21 14.70 -27.69
C SER A 102 -10.50 15.50 -27.52
N PRO A 103 -11.13 16.00 -28.61
CA PRO A 103 -12.44 16.63 -28.52
C PRO A 103 -13.56 15.69 -28.02
N GLU A 104 -13.42 14.38 -28.23
CA GLU A 104 -14.43 13.36 -27.93
C GLU A 104 -13.77 12.06 -27.41
N PRO A 105 -13.17 12.06 -26.20
CA PRO A 105 -12.44 10.91 -25.66
C PRO A 105 -13.31 9.66 -25.50
N GLU A 106 -14.60 9.82 -25.18
CA GLU A 106 -15.52 8.70 -24.97
C GLU A 106 -15.73 7.88 -26.25
N LYS A 107 -15.77 8.53 -27.42
CA LYS A 107 -15.92 7.84 -28.70
C LYS A 107 -14.71 6.96 -29.03
N LEU A 108 -13.50 7.42 -28.68
CA LEU A 108 -12.28 6.63 -28.90
C LEU A 108 -12.24 5.40 -27.98
N ILE A 109 -12.70 5.55 -26.74
CA ILE A 109 -12.86 4.42 -25.82
C ILE A 109 -13.92 3.44 -26.35
N GLU A 110 -15.06 3.94 -26.85
CA GLU A 110 -16.13 3.12 -27.40
C GLU A 110 -15.69 2.32 -28.63
N VAL A 111 -14.92 2.94 -29.53
CA VAL A 111 -14.30 2.25 -30.67
C VAL A 111 -13.35 1.15 -30.19
N ALA A 112 -12.45 1.45 -29.25
CA ALA A 112 -11.51 0.46 -28.72
C ALA A 112 -12.22 -0.74 -28.08
N ASN A 113 -13.33 -0.50 -27.37
CA ASN A 113 -14.13 -1.56 -26.75
C ASN A 113 -14.91 -2.43 -27.75
N HIS A 114 -15.16 -1.96 -28.97
CA HIS A 114 -15.82 -2.73 -30.04
C HIS A 114 -14.88 -3.59 -30.88
N VAL A 115 -13.55 -3.44 -30.70
CA VAL A 115 -12.53 -4.22 -31.42
C VAL A 115 -12.17 -5.52 -30.68
N ALA A 116 -12.72 -5.72 -29.46
CA ALA A 116 -12.54 -6.91 -28.63
C ALA A 116 -13.43 -8.09 -29.04
#